data_AF-A0A158NG43-F1
#
_entry.id   AF-A0A158NG43-F1
#
_cell.length_a   1.000
_cell.length_b   1.000
_cell.length_c   1.000
_cell.angle_alpha   90.00
_cell.angle_beta   90.00
_cell.angle_gamma   90.00
#
_symmetry.space_group_name_H-M   'P 1'
#
loop_
_entity.id
_entity.type
_entity.pdbx_description
1 polymer ?
#
loop_
_entity_poly.entity_id
_entity_poly.type
_entity_poly.pdbx_seq_one_letter_code
_entity_poly.pdbx_strand_id
1 'polypeptide(L)'
;MEEIRVMWCDVLEELLQCPVCLEATQGVKIQCVNGHHICNACRVQLHVCPICKSTFIGTRNLAVEQISAKLQDIKLSLLHPYHALNRRVLHDKICAATQTDHIYMPSTASQTESVNQATPIIPRNEQQRSILSLAPRVGKGLYPCRIRSCITELPHGRMIGHLRYHHKDVFFEFNAKDNVLRRKWDLEYILNRDYDFAFHIKEMGLFFLNISINRIGGLMASLQIVNCIAVCKQFTYIFEIIGEFNASYNGQVKSCRASRQCLSNDCLRIHEDNMRHLIDHKNSFHCNLTIKRRVDYRTIAQNNPTNARDDIMNN
;
A
#
# COMPACT_ATOMS: atom_id res chain seq x y z
N MET A 1 -8.77 -3.85 -10.32
CA MET A 1 -7.88 -3.96 -11.50
C MET A 1 -7.00 -2.72 -11.67
N GLU A 2 -7.55 -1.51 -11.69
CA GLU A 2 -6.76 -0.29 -11.94
C GLU A 2 -5.68 -0.01 -10.89
N GLU A 3 -6.00 -0.15 -9.60
CA GLU A 3 -5.02 -0.02 -8.51
C GLU A 3 -3.88 -1.06 -8.56
N ILE A 4 -4.17 -2.27 -9.06
CA ILE A 4 -3.16 -3.32 -9.24
C ILE A 4 -2.19 -2.90 -10.36
N ARG A 5 -2.70 -2.30 -11.45
CA ARG A 5 -1.88 -1.82 -12.57
C ARG A 5 -0.98 -0.65 -12.17
N VAL A 6 -1.51 0.30 -11.40
CA VAL A 6 -0.72 1.40 -10.80
C VAL A 6 0.40 0.84 -9.92
N MET A 7 0.08 -0.10 -9.03
CA MET A 7 1.09 -0.77 -8.19
C MET A 7 2.18 -1.45 -9.03
N TRP A 8 1.84 -2.15 -10.11
CA TRP A 8 2.83 -2.77 -11.00
C TRP A 8 3.69 -1.73 -11.74
N CYS A 9 3.14 -0.57 -12.10
CA CYS A 9 3.89 0.54 -12.69
C CYS A 9 4.95 1.09 -11.73
N ASP A 10 4.57 1.28 -10.47
CA ASP A 10 5.45 1.78 -9.41
C ASP A 10 6.57 0.76 -9.10
N VAL A 11 6.20 -0.53 -8.93
CA VAL A 11 7.16 -1.61 -8.68
C VAL A 11 8.16 -1.74 -9.83
N LEU A 12 7.70 -1.66 -11.08
CA LEU A 12 8.58 -1.76 -12.25
C LEU A 12 9.55 -0.58 -12.31
N GLU A 13 9.08 0.65 -12.10
CA GLU A 13 9.97 1.81 -12.06
C GLU A 13 11.00 1.70 -10.95
N GLU A 14 10.59 1.28 -9.75
CA GLU A 14 11.48 1.10 -8.60
C GLU A 14 12.56 0.03 -8.88
N LEU A 15 12.21 -1.06 -9.55
CA LEU A 15 13.17 -2.09 -9.95
C LEU A 15 14.23 -1.58 -10.95
N LEU A 16 13.94 -0.53 -11.72
CA LEU A 16 14.84 0.03 -12.72
C LEU A 16 15.64 1.24 -12.21
N GLN A 17 15.29 1.77 -11.03
CA GLN A 17 15.97 2.92 -10.43
C GLN A 17 17.44 2.61 -10.13
N CYS A 18 18.28 3.63 -10.28
CA CYS A 18 19.63 3.62 -9.75
C CYS A 18 19.59 3.84 -8.23
N PRO A 19 20.22 3.01 -7.39
CA PRO A 19 20.22 3.17 -5.93
C PRO A 19 20.97 4.43 -5.44
N VAL A 20 21.67 5.13 -6.32
CA VAL A 20 22.46 6.33 -5.98
C VAL A 20 21.65 7.59 -6.22
N CYS A 21 21.14 7.78 -7.45
CA CYS A 21 20.36 8.98 -7.79
C CYS A 21 18.84 8.79 -7.66
N LEU A 22 18.38 7.55 -7.43
CA LEU A 22 16.96 7.17 -7.33
C LEU A 22 16.14 7.42 -8.62
N GLU A 23 16.83 7.56 -9.76
CA GLU A 23 16.21 7.79 -11.06
C GLU A 23 16.18 6.51 -11.91
N ALA A 24 15.05 6.24 -12.57
CA ALA A 24 14.88 5.18 -13.56
C ALA A 24 15.27 5.67 -14.97
N THR A 25 16.49 6.19 -15.10
CA THR A 25 16.92 6.84 -16.35
C THR A 25 16.98 5.86 -17.53
N GLN A 26 16.76 6.36 -18.75
CA GLN A 26 17.13 5.64 -19.96
C GLN A 26 18.65 5.69 -20.18
N GLY A 27 19.15 4.78 -21.01
CA GLY A 27 20.58 4.72 -21.36
C GLY A 27 21.39 3.77 -20.48
N VAL A 28 22.72 3.88 -20.57
CA VAL A 28 23.66 2.84 -20.14
C VAL A 28 23.52 2.47 -18.66
N LYS A 29 23.37 1.16 -18.41
CA LYS A 29 23.31 0.56 -17.07
C LYS A 29 24.49 -0.36 -16.84
N ILE A 30 25.15 -0.22 -15.70
CA ILE A 30 26.35 -0.97 -15.34
C ILE A 30 26.01 -1.90 -14.20
N GLN A 31 26.44 -3.15 -14.29
CA GLN A 31 26.12 -4.20 -13.33
C GLN A 31 27.35 -4.64 -12.54
N CYS A 32 27.18 -4.96 -11.26
CA CYS A 32 28.22 -5.59 -10.46
C CYS A 32 28.23 -7.12 -10.60
N VAL A 33 29.31 -7.78 -10.15
CA VAL A 33 29.43 -9.25 -10.21
C VAL A 33 28.25 -10.00 -9.57
N ASN A 34 27.55 -9.36 -8.63
CA ASN A 34 26.39 -9.93 -7.93
C ASN A 34 25.03 -9.54 -8.55
N GLY A 35 25.00 -8.81 -9.66
CA GLY A 35 23.74 -8.54 -10.37
C GLY A 35 23.11 -7.17 -10.16
N HIS A 36 23.57 -6.36 -9.20
CA HIS A 36 23.01 -5.02 -8.97
C HIS A 36 23.40 -4.05 -10.08
N HIS A 37 22.45 -3.28 -10.60
CA HIS A 37 22.71 -2.24 -11.60
C HIS A 37 22.76 -0.83 -11.01
N ILE A 38 23.50 0.06 -11.67
CA ILE A 38 23.47 1.51 -11.48
C ILE A 38 23.49 2.22 -12.85
N CYS A 39 23.13 3.51 -12.89
CA CYS A 39 23.29 4.31 -14.10
C CYS A 39 24.76 4.69 -14.34
N ASN A 40 25.12 4.92 -15.61
CA ASN A 40 26.49 5.29 -15.97
C ASN A 40 27.00 6.57 -15.28
N ALA A 41 26.14 7.59 -15.13
CA ALA A 41 26.47 8.84 -14.47
C ALA A 41 26.89 8.66 -13.00
N CYS A 42 26.28 7.72 -12.28
CA CYS A 42 26.69 7.37 -10.92
C CYS A 42 27.89 6.42 -10.92
N ARG A 43 28.01 5.55 -11.93
CA ARG A 43 29.14 4.62 -12.04
C ARG A 43 30.48 5.34 -12.15
N VAL A 44 30.56 6.44 -12.90
CA VAL A 44 31.84 7.18 -13.05
C VAL A 44 32.36 7.74 -11.73
N GLN A 45 31.49 7.93 -10.74
CA GLN A 45 31.84 8.44 -9.41
C GLN A 45 32.13 7.31 -8.39
N LEU A 46 31.97 6.05 -8.78
CA LEU A 46 32.01 4.89 -7.87
C LEU A 46 32.88 3.77 -8.41
N HIS A 47 33.84 3.30 -7.60
CA HIS A 47 34.69 2.16 -7.96
C HIS A 47 34.07 0.80 -7.62
N VAL A 48 33.15 0.75 -6.66
CA VAL A 48 32.50 -0.48 -6.17
C VAL A 48 30.99 -0.32 -6.08
N CYS A 49 30.26 -1.44 -6.10
CA CYS A 49 28.81 -1.45 -5.96
C CYS A 49 28.38 -0.80 -4.63
N PRO A 50 27.49 0.20 -4.64
CA PRO A 50 27.05 0.85 -3.40
C PRO A 50 26.27 -0.10 -2.49
N ILE A 51 25.59 -1.10 -3.07
CA ILE A 51 24.74 -2.08 -2.37
C ILE A 51 25.58 -3.19 -1.73
N CYS A 52 26.38 -3.91 -2.52
CA CYS A 52 27.08 -5.12 -2.05
C CYS A 52 28.60 -5.01 -1.97
N LYS A 53 29.17 -3.82 -2.25
CA LYS A 53 30.61 -3.53 -2.24
C LYS A 53 31.48 -4.32 -3.22
N SER A 54 30.89 -5.19 -4.04
CA SER A 54 31.60 -5.94 -5.09
C SER A 54 31.97 -5.08 -6.29
N THR A 55 32.94 -5.54 -7.07
CA THR A 55 33.39 -4.85 -8.29
C THR A 55 32.32 -4.81 -9.37
N PHE A 56 32.39 -3.77 -10.19
CA PHE A 56 31.56 -3.68 -11.39
C PHE A 56 32.12 -4.58 -12.49
N ILE A 57 31.23 -5.27 -13.20
CA ILE A 57 31.60 -6.01 -14.41
C ILE A 57 31.85 -4.97 -15.51
N GLY A 58 32.83 -5.20 -16.38
CA GLY A 58 33.09 -4.37 -17.56
C GLY A 58 32.01 -4.48 -18.65
N THR A 59 30.82 -4.99 -18.32
CA THR A 59 29.72 -5.21 -19.25
C THR A 59 28.50 -4.38 -18.85
N ARG A 60 27.69 -4.04 -19.85
CA ARG A 60 26.43 -3.32 -19.69
C ARG A 60 25.29 -4.28 -19.37
N ASN A 61 24.32 -3.83 -18.59
CA ASN A 61 23.09 -4.55 -18.37
C ASN A 61 22.06 -4.19 -19.45
N LEU A 62 22.22 -4.79 -20.63
CA LEU A 62 21.37 -4.53 -21.79
C LEU A 62 19.89 -4.83 -21.52
N ALA A 63 19.58 -5.80 -20.65
CA ALA A 63 18.21 -6.13 -20.29
C ALA A 63 17.54 -4.96 -19.55
N VAL A 64 18.19 -4.40 -18.53
CA VAL A 64 17.68 -3.22 -17.82
C VAL A 64 17.61 -2.02 -18.76
N GLU A 65 18.60 -1.81 -19.64
CA GLU A 65 18.55 -0.75 -20.65
C GLU A 65 17.31 -0.85 -21.55
N GLN A 66 17.02 -2.03 -22.08
CA GLN A 66 15.87 -2.29 -22.95
C GLN A 66 14.54 -2.08 -22.22
N ILE A 67 14.42 -2.57 -20.98
CA ILE A 67 13.21 -2.40 -20.19
C ILE A 67 13.03 -0.92 -19.81
N SER A 68 14.08 -0.22 -19.38
CA SER A 68 14.03 1.22 -19.08
C SER A 68 13.61 2.05 -20.29
N ALA A 69 14.08 1.72 -21.50
CA ALA A 69 13.66 2.39 -22.73
C ALA A 69 12.16 2.21 -23.03
N LYS A 70 11.54 1.13 -22.53
CA LYS A 70 10.12 0.82 -22.70
C LYS A 70 9.27 1.09 -21.47
N LEU A 71 9.85 1.66 -20.40
CA LEU A 71 9.16 1.85 -19.13
C LEU A 71 7.86 2.63 -19.29
N GLN A 72 7.88 3.74 -20.03
CA GLN A 72 6.67 4.56 -20.23
C GLN A 72 5.61 3.85 -21.08
N ASP A 73 6.02 3.13 -22.12
CA ASP A 73 5.12 2.33 -22.96
C ASP A 73 4.44 1.22 -22.13
N ILE A 74 5.21 0.54 -21.27
CA ILE A 74 4.70 -0.50 -20.38
C ILE A 74 3.73 0.10 -19.36
N LYS A 75 4.08 1.24 -18.74
CA LYS A 75 3.19 1.94 -17.80
C LYS A 75 1.88 2.37 -18.47
N LEU A 76 1.96 2.95 -19.66
CA LEU A 76 0.79 3.34 -20.44
C LEU A 76 -0.08 2.13 -20.80
N SER A 77 0.54 1.03 -21.24
CA SER A 77 -0.14 -0.22 -21.57
C SER A 77 -0.87 -0.82 -20.37
N LEU A 78 -0.23 -0.80 -19.20
CA LEU A 78 -0.81 -1.23 -17.94
C LEU A 78 -1.99 -0.32 -17.57
N LEU A 79 -1.77 0.97 -17.31
CA LEU A 79 -2.79 1.90 -16.82
C LEU A 79 -3.96 2.11 -17.79
N HIS A 80 -3.73 1.94 -19.09
CA HIS A 80 -4.75 2.16 -20.11
C HIS A 80 -4.84 0.94 -21.03
N PRO A 81 -5.52 -0.15 -20.61
CA PRO A 81 -5.61 -1.39 -21.38
C PRO A 81 -6.16 -1.20 -22.81
N TYR A 82 -7.00 -0.19 -23.04
CA TYR A 82 -7.59 0.15 -24.34
C TYR A 82 -6.80 1.20 -25.15
N HIS A 83 -5.61 1.59 -24.68
CA HIS A 83 -4.75 2.57 -25.36
C HIS A 83 -4.33 2.09 -26.76
N ALA A 84 -4.10 3.04 -27.67
CA ALA A 84 -3.73 2.76 -29.06
C ALA A 84 -2.47 1.87 -29.19
N LEU A 85 -1.53 2.01 -28.26
CA LEU A 85 -0.31 1.17 -28.19
C LEU A 85 -0.61 -0.32 -28.02
N ASN A 86 -1.74 -0.67 -27.42
CA ASN A 86 -2.17 -2.05 -27.24
C ASN A 86 -2.95 -2.58 -28.45
N ARG A 87 -3.36 -1.71 -29.38
CA ARG A 87 -4.01 -2.12 -30.62
C ARG A 87 -2.94 -2.65 -31.57
N ARG A 88 -2.86 -3.97 -31.70
CA ARG A 88 -2.18 -4.59 -32.85
C ARG A 88 -3.20 -4.76 -33.97
N VAL A 89 -2.85 -4.33 -35.17
CA VAL A 89 -3.53 -4.78 -36.39
C VAL A 89 -3.14 -6.24 -36.57
N LEU A 90 -3.99 -7.14 -36.09
CA LEU A 90 -3.98 -8.55 -36.46
C LEU A 90 -5.18 -8.73 -37.39
N HIS A 91 -4.91 -9.05 -38.66
CA HIS A 91 -5.88 -9.46 -39.70
C HIS A 91 -7.36 -9.24 -39.34
N ASP A 92 -7.85 -8.02 -39.58
CA ASP A 92 -9.26 -7.62 -39.53
C ASP A 92 -10.04 -7.92 -38.23
N LYS A 93 -9.36 -8.04 -37.08
CA LYS A 93 -10.03 -8.15 -35.77
C LYS A 93 -9.39 -7.27 -34.71
N ILE A 94 -10.20 -6.38 -34.12
CA ILE A 94 -9.83 -5.62 -32.92
C ILE A 94 -10.02 -6.53 -31.71
N CYS A 95 -8.93 -6.99 -31.11
CA CYS A 95 -8.97 -7.71 -29.83
C CYS A 95 -8.41 -6.78 -28.74
N ALA A 96 -9.26 -6.39 -27.77
CA ALA A 96 -8.79 -5.94 -26.47
C ALA A 96 -8.53 -7.20 -25.63
N ALA A 97 -7.34 -7.31 -25.04
CA ALA A 97 -6.95 -8.46 -24.24
C ALA A 97 -8.01 -8.75 -23.15
N THR A 98 -8.56 -9.95 -23.22
CA THR A 98 -9.66 -10.51 -22.44
C THR A 98 -9.29 -10.71 -20.97
N GLN A 99 -10.04 -10.05 -20.07
CA GLN A 99 -10.69 -10.73 -18.95
C GLN A 99 -12.10 -10.14 -18.81
N THR A 100 -13.07 -10.95 -19.20
CA THR A 100 -14.51 -10.68 -19.21
C THR A 100 -15.05 -10.75 -17.78
N ASP A 101 -15.60 -9.64 -17.27
CA ASP A 101 -16.68 -9.72 -16.28
C ASP A 101 -18.00 -9.62 -17.03
N HIS A 102 -18.85 -10.62 -16.83
CA HIS A 102 -20.21 -10.69 -17.35
C HIS A 102 -21.02 -9.46 -16.92
N ILE A 103 -21.34 -8.56 -17.86
CA ILE A 103 -22.61 -7.81 -17.87
C ILE A 103 -23.08 -7.68 -19.33
N TYR A 104 -24.30 -8.20 -19.52
CA TYR A 104 -25.22 -8.03 -20.64
C TYR A 104 -24.85 -6.98 -21.70
N MET A 105 -24.56 -7.45 -22.92
CA MET A 105 -24.57 -6.66 -24.14
C MET A 105 -25.89 -6.90 -24.87
N PRO A 106 -26.75 -5.90 -25.11
CA PRO A 106 -27.66 -5.96 -26.23
C PRO A 106 -26.83 -5.69 -27.49
N SER A 107 -26.58 -6.74 -28.27
CA SER A 107 -26.10 -6.61 -29.64
C SER A 107 -27.30 -6.47 -30.56
N THR A 108 -27.37 -5.37 -31.31
CA THR A 108 -27.95 -5.40 -32.65
C THR A 108 -27.11 -4.55 -33.58
N ALA A 109 -26.80 -5.16 -34.72
CA ALA A 109 -25.86 -4.72 -35.73
C ALA A 109 -26.44 -3.60 -36.61
N SER A 110 -25.50 -2.82 -37.15
CA SER A 110 -25.43 -2.15 -38.45
C SER A 110 -26.72 -1.81 -39.21
N GLN A 111 -26.90 -0.54 -39.58
CA GLN A 111 -26.92 -0.06 -40.98
C GLN A 111 -27.04 1.48 -41.11
N THR A 112 -26.27 2.00 -42.08
CA THR A 112 -26.28 3.24 -42.90
C THR A 112 -27.13 4.50 -42.58
N GLU A 113 -26.43 5.64 -42.65
CA GLU A 113 -26.74 6.98 -43.22
C GLU A 113 -27.89 7.92 -42.73
N SER A 114 -27.42 9.14 -42.40
CA SER A 114 -27.98 10.49 -42.70
C SER A 114 -29.11 11.14 -41.84
N VAL A 115 -28.71 12.29 -41.25
CA VAL A 115 -29.36 13.63 -41.23
C VAL A 115 -30.68 13.86 -40.44
N ASN A 116 -30.61 14.91 -39.61
CA ASN A 116 -31.69 15.77 -39.03
C ASN A 116 -32.54 15.23 -37.86
N GLN A 117 -32.29 15.73 -36.64
CA GLN A 117 -33.11 16.75 -35.95
C GLN A 117 -32.69 16.92 -34.49
N ALA A 118 -32.52 18.18 -34.09
CA ALA A 118 -32.20 18.60 -32.73
C ALA A 118 -33.43 18.49 -31.81
N THR A 119 -33.22 18.07 -30.57
CA THR A 119 -34.12 18.36 -29.44
C THR A 119 -33.28 18.65 -28.19
N PRO A 120 -33.62 19.66 -27.38
CA PRO A 120 -32.74 20.20 -26.34
C PRO A 120 -32.85 19.38 -25.04
N ILE A 121 -31.72 18.90 -24.53
CA ILE A 121 -31.65 18.28 -23.21
C ILE A 121 -31.16 19.33 -22.21
N ILE A 122 -32.06 19.66 -21.29
CA ILE A 122 -31.91 20.54 -20.13
C ILE A 122 -30.71 20.11 -19.26
N PRO A 123 -29.82 21.03 -18.81
CA PRO A 123 -28.72 20.67 -17.92
C PRO A 123 -29.28 20.39 -16.52
N ARG A 124 -29.25 19.13 -16.09
CA ARG A 124 -29.50 18.77 -14.69
C ARG A 124 -28.19 18.94 -13.91
N ASN A 125 -28.24 19.86 -12.94
CA ASN A 125 -27.22 20.16 -11.94
C ASN A 125 -26.43 18.92 -11.46
N GLU A 126 -25.15 18.85 -11.83
CA GLU A 126 -24.15 18.07 -11.12
C GLU A 126 -23.76 18.81 -9.83
N GLN A 127 -24.58 18.69 -8.79
CA GLN A 127 -24.17 19.01 -7.42
C GLN A 127 -24.30 17.78 -6.53
N GLN A 128 -23.41 16.80 -6.76
CA GLN A 128 -22.94 15.95 -5.66
C GLN A 128 -21.59 15.32 -6.02
N ARG A 129 -20.52 16.12 -5.92
CA ARG A 129 -19.14 15.58 -5.85
C ARG A 129 -19.04 14.71 -4.59
N SER A 130 -19.07 13.39 -4.76
CA SER A 130 -18.59 12.48 -3.73
C SER A 130 -17.12 12.79 -3.48
N ILE A 131 -16.78 13.14 -2.25
CA ILE A 131 -15.40 13.46 -1.88
C ILE A 131 -14.62 12.14 -1.92
N LEU A 132 -13.83 11.93 -2.97
CA LEU A 132 -12.93 10.79 -3.10
C LEU A 132 -11.99 10.74 -1.89
N SER A 133 -12.17 9.74 -1.02
CA SER A 133 -11.28 9.47 0.10
C SER A 133 -9.94 8.98 -0.44
N LEU A 134 -8.99 9.89 -0.68
CA LEU A 134 -7.65 9.54 -1.16
C LEU A 134 -6.93 8.67 -0.12
N ALA A 135 -6.26 7.60 -0.56
CA ALA A 135 -5.40 6.78 0.28
C ALA A 135 -4.35 7.64 1.03
N PRO A 136 -3.87 7.21 2.22
CA PRO A 136 -2.87 7.97 2.95
C PRO A 136 -1.59 8.10 2.14
N ARG A 137 -0.92 9.25 2.27
CA ARG A 137 0.42 9.43 1.68
C ARG A 137 1.38 8.37 2.21
N VAL A 138 2.24 7.87 1.34
CA VAL A 138 3.28 6.91 1.72
C VAL A 138 4.45 7.66 2.37
N GLY A 139 4.76 7.33 3.62
CA GLY A 139 5.90 7.93 4.32
C GLY A 139 7.23 7.36 3.81
N LYS A 140 8.25 8.22 3.71
CA LYS A 140 9.60 7.85 3.24
C LYS A 140 10.39 7.01 4.26
N GLY A 141 11.43 6.33 3.77
CA GLY A 141 12.39 5.55 4.56
C GLY A 141 12.04 4.08 4.76
N LEU A 142 12.84 3.38 5.55
CA LEU A 142 12.66 1.95 5.87
C LEU A 142 11.75 1.74 7.06
N TYR A 143 10.92 0.71 7.02
CA TYR A 143 10.02 0.32 8.09
C TYR A 143 10.34 -1.12 8.51
N PRO A 144 10.45 -1.39 9.82
CA PRO A 144 10.68 -2.74 10.29
C PRO A 144 9.43 -3.60 10.12
N CYS A 145 9.64 -4.85 9.71
CA CYS A 145 8.62 -5.88 9.85
C CYS A 145 8.41 -6.17 11.34
N ARG A 146 7.14 -6.31 11.75
CA ARG A 146 6.76 -6.58 13.15
C ARG A 146 6.07 -7.93 13.30
N ILE A 147 6.42 -8.88 12.43
CA ILE A 147 5.91 -10.24 12.47
C ILE A 147 6.98 -11.18 13.02
N ARG A 148 6.69 -11.82 14.16
CA ARG A 148 7.54 -12.82 14.81
C ARG A 148 8.96 -12.28 15.02
N SER A 149 9.97 -13.11 14.75
CA SER A 149 11.39 -12.79 14.80
C SER A 149 11.95 -12.19 13.51
N CYS A 150 11.08 -11.69 12.60
CA CYS A 150 11.54 -11.11 11.34
C CYS A 150 12.36 -9.83 11.58
N ILE A 151 13.57 -9.78 10.98
CA ILE A 151 14.51 -8.66 11.11
C ILE A 151 14.52 -7.73 9.90
N THR A 152 13.67 -8.00 8.91
CA THR A 152 13.66 -7.26 7.65
C THR A 152 13.14 -5.83 7.82
N GLU A 153 13.87 -4.87 7.28
CA GLU A 153 13.43 -3.48 7.16
C GLU A 153 13.32 -3.08 5.69
N LEU A 154 12.18 -2.52 5.29
CA LEU A 154 11.86 -2.27 3.88
C LEU A 154 11.17 -0.92 3.67
N PRO A 155 11.29 -0.31 2.49
CA PRO A 155 10.39 0.76 2.08
C PRO A 155 8.93 0.30 2.14
N HIS A 156 8.00 1.22 2.41
CA HIS A 156 6.56 0.93 2.53
C HIS A 156 6.04 0.05 1.37
N GLY A 157 6.37 0.40 0.12
CA GLY A 157 5.87 -0.31 -1.07
C GLY A 157 6.33 -1.76 -1.18
N ARG A 158 7.48 -2.11 -0.58
CA ARG A 158 8.04 -3.47 -0.59
C ARG A 158 7.50 -4.36 0.53
N MET A 159 6.93 -3.77 1.59
CA MET A 159 6.49 -4.52 2.76
C MET A 159 5.35 -5.49 2.44
N ILE A 160 4.40 -5.11 1.58
CA ILE A 160 3.28 -5.99 1.20
C ILE A 160 3.80 -7.24 0.47
N GLY A 161 4.73 -7.08 -0.48
CA GLY A 161 5.33 -8.22 -1.19
C GLY A 161 6.08 -9.16 -0.25
N HIS A 162 6.88 -8.59 0.66
CA HIS A 162 7.56 -9.36 1.71
C HIS A 162 6.59 -10.17 2.58
N LEU A 163 5.50 -9.55 3.04
CA LEU A 163 4.48 -10.23 3.86
C LEU A 163 3.75 -11.34 3.10
N ARG A 164 3.37 -11.10 1.85
CA ARG A 164 2.72 -12.12 0.99
C ARG A 164 3.58 -13.36 0.79
N TYR A 165 4.90 -13.20 0.72
CA TYR A 165 5.82 -14.31 0.44
C TYR A 165 6.33 -15.00 1.71
N HIS A 166 6.74 -14.23 2.72
CA HIS A 166 7.40 -14.77 3.92
C HIS A 166 6.48 -14.95 5.13
N HIS A 167 5.31 -14.31 5.14
CA HIS A 167 4.38 -14.28 6.28
C HIS A 167 2.93 -14.51 5.85
N LYS A 168 2.73 -15.35 4.83
CA LYS A 168 1.43 -15.60 4.17
C LYS A 168 0.34 -16.07 5.13
N ASP A 169 0.72 -16.84 6.15
CA ASP A 169 -0.16 -17.43 7.16
C ASP A 169 -0.75 -16.40 8.14
N VAL A 170 -0.11 -15.23 8.26
CA VAL A 170 -0.49 -14.18 9.22
C VAL A 170 -0.74 -12.82 8.53
N PHE A 171 -0.73 -12.80 7.20
CA PHE A 171 -1.01 -11.61 6.39
C PHE A 171 -2.41 -11.68 5.76
N PHE A 172 -3.21 -10.64 5.99
CA PHE A 172 -4.58 -10.54 5.51
C PHE A 172 -4.82 -9.25 4.75
N GLU A 173 -5.68 -9.32 3.74
CA GLU A 173 -6.09 -8.15 2.94
C GLU A 173 -7.58 -7.90 3.12
N PHE A 174 -7.95 -6.65 3.43
CA PHE A 174 -9.31 -6.27 3.74
C PHE A 174 -9.73 -4.99 3.02
N ASN A 175 -11.04 -4.85 2.83
CA ASN A 175 -11.68 -3.60 2.45
C ASN A 175 -12.37 -3.01 3.68
N ALA A 176 -12.22 -1.70 3.88
CA ALA A 176 -12.95 -0.97 4.91
C ALA A 176 -14.33 -0.55 4.39
N LYS A 177 -15.29 -0.43 5.32
CA LYS A 177 -16.59 0.17 5.04
C LYS A 177 -16.68 1.49 5.80
N ASP A 178 -17.02 2.58 5.11
CA ASP A 178 -17.16 3.91 5.72
C ASP A 178 -15.91 4.35 6.51
N ASN A 179 -14.70 4.08 5.99
CA ASN A 179 -13.41 4.36 6.64
C ASN A 179 -13.20 3.61 7.98
N VAL A 180 -13.93 2.52 8.20
CA VAL A 180 -13.84 1.68 9.39
C VAL A 180 -13.63 0.21 9.00
N LEU A 181 -12.63 -0.43 9.60
CA LEU A 181 -12.48 -1.88 9.60
C LEU A 181 -12.99 -2.43 10.93
N ARG A 182 -13.77 -3.53 10.89
CA ARG A 182 -14.13 -4.33 12.06
C ARG A 182 -13.81 -5.80 11.83
N ARG A 183 -13.17 -6.43 12.80
CA ARG A 183 -12.79 -7.85 12.75
C ARG A 183 -12.88 -8.48 14.13
N LYS A 184 -13.13 -9.78 14.14
CA LYS A 184 -13.21 -10.61 15.34
C LYS A 184 -12.28 -11.81 15.16
N TRP A 185 -11.65 -12.24 16.25
CA TRP A 185 -10.86 -13.46 16.29
C TRP A 185 -11.06 -14.21 17.59
N ASP A 186 -10.95 -15.52 17.49
CA ASP A 186 -10.91 -16.44 18.61
C ASP A 186 -9.49 -17.01 18.65
N LEU A 187 -8.77 -16.75 19.74
CA LEU A 187 -7.38 -17.14 19.89
C LEU A 187 -7.22 -18.04 21.11
N GLU A 188 -6.42 -19.08 20.97
CA GLU A 188 -6.10 -19.97 22.10
C GLU A 188 -5.28 -19.22 23.15
N TYR A 189 -5.58 -19.43 24.43
CA TYR A 189 -4.82 -18.85 25.52
C TYR A 189 -3.62 -19.73 25.87
N ILE A 190 -2.42 -19.29 25.48
CA ILE A 190 -1.17 -20.02 25.72
C ILE A 190 -0.17 -19.07 26.36
N LEU A 191 0.41 -19.50 27.49
CA LEU A 191 1.42 -18.73 28.21
C LEU A 191 2.68 -18.52 27.37
N ASN A 192 3.29 -17.34 27.49
CA ASN A 192 4.52 -16.97 26.78
C ASN A 192 4.40 -17.13 25.25
N ARG A 193 3.27 -16.72 24.67
CA ARG A 193 3.00 -16.78 23.24
C ARG A 193 2.68 -15.41 22.67
N ASP A 194 3.27 -15.15 21.50
CA ASP A 194 2.99 -13.97 20.70
C ASP A 194 2.10 -14.34 19.50
N TYR A 195 1.12 -13.49 19.23
CA TYR A 195 0.24 -13.51 18.07
C TYR A 195 0.44 -12.22 17.29
N ASP A 196 1.12 -12.34 16.15
CA ASP A 196 1.42 -11.23 15.26
C ASP A 196 0.65 -11.37 13.96
N PHE A 197 -0.05 -10.31 13.58
CA PHE A 197 -0.84 -10.26 12.35
C PHE A 197 -0.52 -9.00 11.56
N ALA A 198 -0.54 -9.14 10.23
CA ALA A 198 -0.40 -8.03 9.31
C ALA A 198 -1.69 -7.85 8.50
N PHE A 199 -2.17 -6.61 8.40
CA PHE A 199 -3.39 -6.26 7.69
C PHE A 199 -3.13 -5.20 6.64
N HIS A 200 -3.28 -5.53 5.37
CA HIS A 200 -3.38 -4.52 4.32
C HIS A 200 -4.85 -4.15 4.13
N ILE A 201 -5.21 -2.93 4.51
CA ILE A 201 -6.57 -2.41 4.39
C ILE A 201 -6.59 -1.41 3.24
N LYS A 202 -7.35 -1.72 2.20
CA LYS A 202 -7.49 -0.84 1.03
C LYS A 202 -7.88 0.58 1.46
N GLU A 203 -7.20 1.58 0.91
CA GLU A 203 -7.36 3.01 1.21
C GLU A 203 -7.09 3.43 2.68
N MET A 204 -6.59 2.53 3.53
CA MET A 204 -6.23 2.83 4.93
C MET A 204 -4.76 2.52 5.22
N GLY A 205 -4.15 1.57 4.51
CA GLY A 205 -2.73 1.24 4.61
C GLY A 205 -2.45 -0.11 5.26
N LEU A 206 -1.19 -0.30 5.66
CA LEU A 206 -0.70 -1.56 6.20
C LEU A 206 -0.47 -1.46 7.71
N PHE A 207 -1.07 -2.37 8.46
CA PHE A 207 -1.07 -2.40 9.92
C PHE A 207 -0.45 -3.69 10.46
N PHE A 208 0.17 -3.60 11.64
CA PHE A 208 0.62 -4.72 12.44
C PHE A 208 -0.15 -4.75 13.76
N LEU A 209 -0.81 -5.87 14.05
CA LEU A 209 -1.40 -6.15 15.35
C LEU A 209 -0.50 -7.16 16.06
N ASN A 210 0.01 -6.77 17.22
CA ASN A 210 0.87 -7.60 18.04
C ASN A 210 0.16 -7.83 19.37
N ILE A 211 -0.10 -9.09 19.70
CA ILE A 211 -0.69 -9.53 20.97
C ILE A 211 0.33 -10.47 21.63
N SER A 212 0.62 -10.26 22.91
CA SER A 212 1.57 -11.07 23.66
C SER A 212 0.94 -11.50 24.98
N ILE A 213 1.01 -12.80 25.26
CA ILE A 213 0.70 -13.37 26.57
C ILE A 213 2.03 -13.68 27.23
N ASN A 214 2.30 -13.05 28.37
CA ASN A 214 3.55 -13.24 29.08
C ASN A 214 3.58 -14.56 29.88
N ARG A 215 4.67 -14.80 30.62
CA ARG A 215 4.84 -16.04 31.41
C ARG A 215 3.90 -16.15 32.61
N ILE A 216 3.45 -15.02 33.14
CA ILE A 216 2.54 -14.96 34.30
C ILE A 216 1.06 -14.97 33.87
N GLY A 217 0.78 -14.86 32.57
CA GLY A 217 -0.57 -14.93 32.00
C GLY A 217 -1.21 -13.57 31.67
N GLY A 218 -0.51 -12.47 31.90
CA GLY A 218 -0.97 -11.15 31.50
C GLY A 218 -0.90 -10.96 29.98
N LEU A 219 -1.88 -10.24 29.43
CA LEU A 219 -1.98 -9.94 28.00
C LEU A 219 -1.60 -8.48 27.71
N MET A 220 -0.83 -8.28 26.64
CA MET A 220 -0.58 -6.97 26.05
C MET A 220 -0.96 -6.99 24.57
N ALA A 221 -1.62 -5.95 24.07
CA ALA A 221 -1.95 -5.84 22.65
C ALA A 221 -1.80 -4.42 22.11
N SER A 222 -1.13 -4.27 20.96
CA SER A 222 -0.90 -2.98 20.33
C SER A 222 -1.10 -3.05 18.82
N LEU A 223 -1.53 -1.94 18.23
CA LEU A 223 -1.69 -1.79 16.79
C LEU A 223 -0.77 -0.70 16.26
N GLN A 224 -0.01 -1.04 15.22
CA GLN A 224 0.92 -0.13 14.55
C GLN A 224 0.60 -0.02 13.06
N ILE A 225 1.02 1.07 12.42
CA ILE A 225 0.93 1.28 10.98
C ILE A 225 2.33 1.40 10.38
N VAL A 226 2.52 0.83 9.20
CA VAL A 226 3.72 0.98 8.36
C VAL A 226 3.65 2.34 7.68
N ASN A 227 3.80 3.43 8.43
CA ASN A 227 3.84 4.78 7.88
C ASN A 227 4.48 5.77 8.87
N CYS A 228 4.65 7.03 8.46
CA CYS A 228 5.20 8.09 9.30
C CYS A 228 4.18 8.60 10.34
N ILE A 229 4.67 9.27 11.38
CA ILE A 229 3.88 9.78 12.52
C ILE A 229 2.75 10.73 12.05
N ALA A 230 2.97 11.52 11.01
CA ALA A 230 1.94 12.42 10.47
C ALA A 230 0.72 11.66 9.95
N VAL A 231 0.92 10.50 9.31
CA VAL A 231 -0.16 9.64 8.82
C VAL A 231 -0.84 8.91 9.97
N CYS A 232 -0.08 8.50 10.99
CA CYS A 232 -0.61 7.81 12.18
C CYS A 232 -1.75 8.60 12.85
N LYS A 233 -1.66 9.94 12.89
CA LYS A 233 -2.68 10.83 13.47
C LYS A 233 -4.06 10.72 12.82
N GLN A 234 -4.13 10.20 11.59
CA GLN A 234 -5.39 9.95 10.89
C GLN A 234 -6.11 8.70 11.41
N PHE A 235 -5.48 7.87 12.24
CA PHE A 235 -6.02 6.57 12.62
C PHE A 235 -6.17 6.43 14.13
N THR A 236 -7.34 5.94 14.52
CA THR A 236 -7.63 5.48 15.88
C THR A 236 -8.07 4.03 15.83
N TYR A 237 -7.80 3.26 16.87
CA TYR A 237 -8.27 1.90 16.98
C TYR A 237 -8.87 1.61 18.35
N ILE A 238 -9.79 0.66 18.36
CA ILE A 238 -10.35 0.05 19.55
C ILE A 238 -10.00 -1.43 19.49
N PHE A 239 -9.41 -1.96 20.55
CA PHE A 239 -9.16 -3.38 20.69
C PHE A 239 -9.79 -3.87 21.99
N GLU A 240 -10.61 -4.92 21.90
CA GLU A 240 -11.46 -5.39 22.98
C GLU A 240 -11.30 -6.89 23.14
N ILE A 241 -11.24 -7.37 24.39
CA ILE A 241 -11.37 -8.78 24.75
C ILE A 241 -12.74 -8.96 25.41
N ILE A 242 -13.53 -9.89 24.90
CA ILE A 242 -14.88 -10.20 25.38
C ILE A 242 -14.84 -11.45 26.24
N GLY A 243 -15.43 -11.37 27.44
CA GLY A 243 -15.62 -12.48 28.36
C GLY A 243 -16.73 -12.17 29.36
N GLU A 244 -16.57 -12.58 30.62
CA GLU A 244 -17.52 -12.27 31.70
C GLU A 244 -17.66 -10.75 31.91
N PHE A 245 -16.55 -10.05 31.79
CA PHE A 245 -16.49 -8.59 31.61
C PHE A 245 -15.73 -8.28 30.33
N ASN A 246 -15.85 -7.06 29.82
CA ASN A 246 -15.10 -6.65 28.63
C ASN A 246 -13.90 -5.81 29.04
N ALA A 247 -12.72 -6.15 28.52
CA ALA A 247 -11.55 -5.30 28.60
C ALA A 247 -11.34 -4.59 27.26
N SER A 248 -11.15 -3.28 27.26
CA SER A 248 -10.99 -2.51 26.03
C SER A 248 -9.92 -1.45 26.13
N TYR A 249 -9.29 -1.16 25.00
CA TYR A 249 -8.39 -0.03 24.80
C TYR A 249 -8.85 0.76 23.58
N ASN A 250 -8.85 2.09 23.69
CA ASN A 250 -9.13 3.01 22.60
C ASN A 250 -8.01 4.05 22.54
N GLY A 251 -7.34 4.14 21.39
CA GLY A 251 -6.22 5.06 21.24
C GLY A 251 -5.82 5.34 19.80
N GLN A 252 -4.77 6.15 19.68
CA GLN A 252 -4.16 6.47 18.39
C GLN A 252 -3.28 5.33 17.90
N VAL A 253 -3.30 5.06 16.59
CA VAL A 253 -2.36 4.13 15.98
C VAL A 253 -0.96 4.74 15.99
N LYS A 254 0.07 3.94 16.23
CA LYS A 254 1.47 4.39 16.21
C LYS A 254 2.21 3.90 14.99
N SER A 255 3.30 4.56 14.62
CA SER A 255 4.18 4.06 13.57
C SER A 255 4.87 2.77 14.05
N CYS A 256 5.09 1.80 13.16
CA CYS A 256 5.90 0.63 13.49
C CYS A 256 7.38 0.96 13.77
N ARG A 257 7.82 2.20 13.48
CA ARG A 257 9.13 2.74 13.87
C ARG A 257 9.18 3.22 15.33
N ALA A 258 8.05 3.32 16.02
CA ALA A 258 8.01 3.78 17.41
C ALA A 258 8.83 2.85 18.31
N SER A 259 9.56 3.43 19.27
CA SER A 259 10.33 2.67 20.25
C SER A 259 9.41 1.87 21.19
N ARG A 260 9.91 0.76 21.75
CA ARG A 260 9.15 -0.07 22.70
C ARG A 260 8.70 0.71 23.95
N GLN A 261 9.47 1.68 24.41
CA GLN A 261 9.10 2.57 25.53
C GLN A 261 7.90 3.45 25.21
N CYS A 262 7.75 3.91 23.97
CA CYS A 262 6.61 4.74 23.56
C CYS A 262 5.31 3.91 23.44
N LEU A 263 5.41 2.60 23.21
CA LEU A 263 4.28 1.68 23.11
C LEU A 263 3.76 1.23 24.48
N SER A 264 4.54 1.37 25.56
CA SER A 264 4.20 0.77 26.84
C SER A 264 2.91 1.36 27.44
N ASN A 265 2.60 2.62 27.15
CA ASN A 265 1.45 3.33 27.71
C ASN A 265 0.27 3.40 26.73
N ASP A 266 0.50 3.10 25.45
CA ASP A 266 -0.47 3.26 24.36
C ASP A 266 -0.90 1.89 23.80
N CYS A 267 -1.23 0.94 24.69
CA CYS A 267 -1.64 -0.41 24.33
C CYS A 267 -2.66 -0.97 25.32
N LEU A 268 -3.42 -1.99 24.91
CA LEU A 268 -4.24 -2.77 25.84
C LEU A 268 -3.32 -3.57 26.77
N ARG A 269 -3.59 -3.54 28.07
CA ARG A 269 -2.92 -4.36 29.08
C ARG A 269 -3.97 -4.98 29.98
N ILE A 270 -3.88 -6.29 30.18
CA ILE A 270 -4.76 -7.04 31.05
C ILE A 270 -3.89 -7.86 32.00
N HIS A 271 -4.11 -7.68 33.30
CA HIS A 271 -3.44 -8.45 34.34
C HIS A 271 -3.90 -9.91 34.29
N GLU A 272 -3.05 -10.86 34.70
CA GLU A 272 -3.36 -12.28 34.73
C GLU A 272 -4.62 -12.61 35.54
N ASP A 273 -4.83 -11.91 36.66
CA ASP A 273 -6.02 -12.04 37.50
C ASP A 273 -7.31 -11.66 36.77
N ASN A 274 -7.22 -10.78 35.77
CA ASN A 274 -8.35 -10.39 34.95
C ASN A 274 -8.49 -11.31 33.73
N MET A 275 -7.38 -11.84 33.20
CA MET A 275 -7.40 -12.75 32.05
C MET A 275 -8.18 -14.02 32.33
N ARG A 276 -8.14 -14.57 33.56
CA ARG A 276 -8.90 -15.78 33.93
C ARG A 276 -10.42 -15.67 33.71
N HIS A 277 -10.96 -14.45 33.75
CA HIS A 277 -12.40 -14.15 33.54
C HIS A 277 -12.75 -13.87 32.08
N LEU A 278 -11.73 -13.79 31.22
CA LEU A 278 -11.83 -13.48 29.79
C LEU A 278 -11.59 -14.70 28.90
N ILE A 279 -11.19 -15.82 29.50
CA ILE A 279 -10.92 -17.08 28.81
C ILE A 279 -12.16 -17.96 28.92
N ASP A 280 -12.55 -18.56 27.79
CA ASP A 280 -13.68 -19.46 27.71
C ASP A 280 -13.34 -20.87 28.22
N HIS A 281 -14.35 -21.73 28.28
CA HIS A 281 -14.22 -23.14 28.68
C HIS A 281 -13.32 -23.98 27.74
N LYS A 282 -12.96 -23.47 26.56
CA LYS A 282 -12.06 -24.10 25.59
C LYS A 282 -10.65 -23.54 25.64
N ASN A 283 -10.32 -22.79 26.70
CA ASN A 283 -9.02 -22.14 26.86
C ASN A 283 -8.73 -21.18 25.69
N SER A 284 -9.74 -20.42 25.24
CA SER A 284 -9.63 -19.42 24.18
C SER A 284 -10.16 -18.07 24.66
N PHE A 285 -9.66 -16.98 24.08
CA PHE A 285 -10.17 -15.63 24.33
C PHE A 285 -10.65 -15.00 23.02
N HIS A 286 -11.73 -14.22 23.12
CA HIS A 286 -12.41 -13.62 21.98
C HIS A 286 -12.03 -12.14 21.89
N CYS A 287 -11.56 -11.69 20.73
CA CYS A 287 -11.11 -10.32 20.56
C CYS A 287 -11.75 -9.62 19.35
N ASN A 288 -12.03 -8.34 19.52
CA ASN A 288 -12.53 -7.45 18.48
C ASN A 288 -11.52 -6.35 18.19
N LEU A 289 -11.25 -6.11 16.91
CA LEU A 289 -10.51 -4.94 16.44
C LEU A 289 -11.42 -4.04 15.63
N THR A 290 -11.42 -2.76 15.98
CA THR A 290 -11.98 -1.70 15.16
C THR A 290 -10.89 -0.70 14.80
N ILE A 291 -10.64 -0.44 13.51
CA ILE A 291 -9.73 0.61 13.05
C ILE A 291 -10.55 1.66 12.33
N LYS A 292 -10.41 2.93 12.71
CA LYS A 292 -11.13 4.05 12.12
C LYS A 292 -10.14 5.08 11.57
N ARG A 293 -10.34 5.47 10.31
CA ARG A 293 -9.64 6.61 9.70
C ARG A 293 -10.48 7.88 9.85
N ARG A 294 -9.86 8.95 10.35
CA ARG A 294 -10.38 10.31 10.39
C ARG A 294 -9.77 11.06 9.21
N VAL A 295 -10.60 11.52 8.29
CA VAL A 295 -10.17 12.30 7.13
C VAL A 295 -10.50 13.76 7.41
N ASP A 296 -9.49 14.57 7.74
CA ASP A 296 -9.66 16.02 7.88
C ASP A 296 -9.63 16.69 6.49
N TYR A 297 -10.81 16.96 5.94
CA TYR A 297 -10.95 17.55 4.60
C TYR A 297 -10.41 19.00 4.49
N ARG A 298 -10.08 19.65 5.61
CA ARG A 298 -9.64 21.06 5.63
C ARG A 298 -8.19 21.26 5.16
N THR A 299 -7.32 20.25 5.22
CA THR A 299 -5.90 20.37 4.81
C THR A 299 -5.64 20.09 3.32
N ILE A 300 -6.63 19.59 2.58
CA ILE A 300 -6.51 19.31 1.14
C ILE A 300 -6.66 20.60 0.32
N ALA A 301 -7.42 21.59 0.81
CA ALA A 301 -7.69 22.84 0.10
C ALA A 301 -6.53 23.85 0.10
N GLN A 302 -5.52 23.69 0.95
CA GLN A 302 -4.44 24.69 1.12
C GLN A 302 -3.14 24.40 0.37
N ASN A 303 -3.08 23.30 -0.40
CA ASN A 303 -1.86 22.92 -1.14
C ASN A 303 -1.99 23.01 -2.68
N ASN A 304 -2.98 23.76 -3.19
CA ASN A 304 -2.94 24.18 -4.59
C ASN A 304 -2.11 25.47 -4.68
N PRO A 305 -0.92 25.48 -5.31
CA PRO A 305 -0.27 26.72 -5.68
C PRO A 305 -1.09 27.32 -6.82
N THR A 306 -1.90 28.33 -6.50
CA THR A 306 -2.50 29.23 -7.48
C THR A 306 -1.38 29.89 -8.28
N ASN A 307 -1.46 29.72 -9.60
CA ASN A 307 -0.64 30.32 -10.65
C ASN A 307 -0.05 31.69 -10.28
N ALA A 308 1.28 31.77 -10.27
CA ALA A 308 1.99 33.03 -10.47
C ALA A 308 1.63 33.54 -11.87
N ARG A 309 1.04 34.74 -11.94
CA ARG A 309 0.94 35.50 -13.18
C ARG A 309 2.26 36.26 -13.32
N ASP A 310 2.98 35.96 -14.39
CA ASP A 310 4.13 36.77 -14.83
C ASP A 310 3.63 38.13 -15.32
N ASP A 311 4.20 39.18 -14.74
CA ASP A 311 4.18 40.54 -15.25
C ASP A 311 5.04 40.60 -16.52
N ILE A 312 4.45 41.04 -17.64
CA ILE A 312 5.19 41.57 -18.78
C ILE A 312 4.71 43.00 -19.01
N MET A 313 5.54 43.95 -18.56
CA MET A 313 5.53 45.34 -19.01
C MET A 313 5.97 45.39 -20.48
N ASN A 314 5.17 46.03 -21.33
CA ASN A 314 5.64 46.65 -22.56
C ASN A 314 5.37 48.15 -22.46
N ASN A 315 6.48 48.92 -22.43
CA ASN A 315 6.56 50.21 -23.11
C ASN A 315 7.03 49.94 -24.54
#